data_AF-A0A951B229-F1
#
_entry.id   AF-A0A951B229-F1
#
_cell.length_a   1.000
_cell.length_b   1.000
_cell.length_c   1.000
_cell.angle_alpha   90.00
_cell.angle_beta   90.00
_cell.angle_gamma   90.00
#
_symmetry.space_group_name_H-M   'P 1'
#
loop_
_entity.id
_entity.type
_entity.pdbx_description
1 polymer ?
#
loop_
_entity_poly.entity_id
_entity_poly.type
_entity_poly.pdbx_seq_one_letter_code
_entity_poly.pdbx_strand_id
1 'polypeptide(L)'
;MQAIETHLDLSHLRFDPELTPGANNAVNVCLRIEPHEKVTVITDLASKEIAASIVHELDVRGLNYHAYVLEELAPRPLVHLPQEILDDMETSDVSIFAVEVQRNELKSRMEMTDVVNRRKMRHAHMVNINRQIMLEGMRADFLKVDRLSKKVLDIVSRAKVVTARTAKGTEMRADMSPDYKWLKTSGIISREKWGN
;
A
#
# COMPACT_ATOMS: atom_id res chain seq x y z
N MET A 1 -20.39 -12.00 31.99
CA MET A 1 -18.93 -12.02 32.12
C MET A 1 -18.38 -11.47 30.81
N GLN A 2 -18.18 -10.14 30.72
CA GLN A 2 -17.64 -9.52 29.52
C GLN A 2 -16.17 -9.95 29.43
N ALA A 3 -15.81 -10.63 28.34
CA ALA A 3 -14.42 -10.83 28.01
C ALA A 3 -13.80 -9.44 27.83
N ILE A 4 -12.70 -9.17 28.53
CA ILE A 4 -11.86 -8.01 28.24
C ILE A 4 -11.18 -8.36 26.90
N GLU A 5 -11.84 -8.03 25.79
CA GLU A 5 -11.21 -8.11 24.47
C GLU A 5 -10.02 -7.17 24.51
N THR A 6 -8.83 -7.76 24.57
CA THR A 6 -7.57 -7.04 24.69
C THR A 6 -7.21 -6.60 23.27
N HIS A 7 -7.73 -5.44 22.85
CA HIS A 7 -7.38 -4.84 21.57
C HIS A 7 -5.87 -4.58 21.53
N LEU A 8 -5.20 -5.05 20.48
CA LEU A 8 -3.77 -4.88 20.29
C LEU A 8 -3.50 -3.42 19.95
N ASP A 9 -2.90 -2.72 20.90
CA ASP A 9 -2.47 -1.34 20.70
C ASP A 9 -1.15 -1.32 19.90
N LEU A 10 -1.26 -1.05 18.60
CA LEU A 10 -0.11 -0.96 17.70
C LEU A 10 0.80 0.24 17.99
N SER A 11 0.30 1.30 18.64
CA SER A 11 1.10 2.50 18.98
C SER A 11 2.12 2.23 20.10
N HIS A 12 1.84 1.22 20.93
CA HIS A 12 2.70 0.79 22.02
C HIS A 12 3.40 -0.55 21.75
N LEU A 13 3.14 -1.17 20.60
CA LEU A 13 3.81 -2.40 20.20
C LEU A 13 5.27 -2.10 19.83
N ARG A 14 6.21 -2.79 20.47
CA ARG A 14 7.63 -2.70 20.12
C ARG A 14 7.89 -3.35 18.76
N PHE A 15 8.78 -2.74 17.99
CA PHE A 15 9.24 -3.26 16.70
C PHE A 15 10.74 -3.03 16.55
N ASP A 16 11.38 -3.78 15.66
CA ASP A 16 12.77 -3.58 15.25
C ASP A 16 12.99 -2.19 14.61
N PRO A 17 13.85 -1.31 15.18
CA PRO A 17 14.13 0.01 14.63
C PRO A 17 14.65 0.01 13.18
N GLU A 18 15.16 -1.13 12.68
CA GLU A 18 15.50 -1.27 11.26
C GLU A 18 14.27 -1.15 10.33
N LEU A 19 13.05 -1.31 10.83
CA LEU A 19 11.84 -1.11 10.02
C LEU A 19 11.54 0.37 9.76
N THR A 20 12.03 1.27 10.61
CA THR A 20 11.75 2.71 10.57
C THR A 20 12.02 3.37 9.22
N PRO A 21 13.17 3.17 8.53
CA PRO A 21 13.41 3.83 7.25
C PRO A 21 12.41 3.41 6.15
N GLY A 22 11.96 2.15 6.15
CA GLY A 22 10.95 1.67 5.21
C GLY A 22 9.57 2.23 5.51
N ALA A 23 9.20 2.28 6.79
CA ALA A 23 7.95 2.88 7.26
C ALA A 23 7.89 4.39 6.96
N ASN A 24 9.00 5.10 7.20
CA ASN A 24 9.16 6.52 6.90
C ASN A 24 8.94 6.79 5.41
N ASN A 25 9.55 5.98 4.54
CA ASN A 25 9.33 6.07 3.10
C ASN A 25 7.86 5.82 2.73
N ALA A 26 7.21 4.80 3.31
CA ALA A 26 5.80 4.51 3.05
C ALA A 26 4.91 5.72 3.37
N VAL A 27 5.04 6.29 4.57
CA VAL A 27 4.21 7.40 5.07
C VAL A 27 4.54 8.72 4.39
N ASN A 28 5.82 9.06 4.29
CA ASN A 28 6.26 10.42 3.95
C ASN A 28 6.58 10.60 2.46
N VAL A 29 7.06 9.55 1.80
CA VAL A 29 7.51 9.64 0.41
C VAL A 29 6.49 9.03 -0.54
N CYS A 30 6.08 7.79 -0.31
CA CYS A 30 5.17 7.05 -1.19
C CYS A 30 3.74 7.57 -1.07
N LEU A 31 3.20 7.62 0.15
CA LEU A 31 1.84 8.10 0.41
C LEU A 31 1.77 9.62 0.51
N ARG A 32 2.82 10.29 1.01
CA ARG A 32 2.87 11.74 1.27
C ARG A 32 1.64 12.21 2.07
N ILE A 33 1.41 11.59 3.21
CA ILE A 33 0.23 11.88 4.03
C ILE A 33 0.33 13.30 4.57
N GLU A 34 -0.72 14.10 4.47
CA GLU A 34 -0.77 15.47 4.97
C GLU A 34 -1.38 15.53 6.39
N PRO A 35 -1.06 16.56 7.20
CA PRO A 35 -1.54 16.64 8.60
C PRO A 35 -3.06 16.65 8.80
N HIS A 36 -3.81 17.09 7.79
CA HIS A 36 -5.28 17.18 7.86
C HIS A 36 -5.98 15.90 7.38
N GLU A 37 -5.23 14.93 6.87
CA GLU A 37 -5.78 13.72 6.26
C GLU A 37 -5.94 12.63 7.30
N LYS A 38 -7.05 11.88 7.18
CA LYS A 38 -7.30 10.71 8.02
C LYS A 38 -6.75 9.44 7.36
N VAL A 39 -6.11 8.59 8.15
CA VAL A 39 -5.50 7.32 7.70
C VAL A 39 -6.23 6.12 8.31
N THR A 40 -6.50 5.10 7.51
CA THR A 40 -6.91 3.77 7.99
C THR A 40 -5.76 2.78 7.81
N VAL A 41 -5.21 2.25 8.91
CA VAL A 41 -4.19 1.19 8.89
C VAL A 41 -4.88 -0.15 9.14
N ILE A 42 -4.62 -1.12 8.27
CA ILE A 42 -5.19 -2.46 8.34
C ILE A 42 -4.03 -3.45 8.30
N THR A 43 -3.94 -4.28 9.33
CA THR A 43 -2.91 -5.31 9.43
C THR A 43 -3.49 -6.65 9.84
N ASP A 44 -2.69 -7.70 9.73
CA ASP A 44 -2.92 -8.96 10.40
C ASP A 44 -1.91 -9.21 11.53
N LEU A 45 -2.12 -10.28 12.30
CA LEU A 45 -1.21 -10.69 13.36
C LEU A 45 0.21 -11.02 12.86
N ALA A 46 0.33 -11.51 11.62
CA ALA A 46 1.62 -11.85 11.01
C ALA A 46 2.46 -10.60 10.69
N SER A 47 1.80 -9.50 10.30
CA SER A 47 2.44 -8.26 9.86
C SER A 47 2.40 -7.15 10.92
N LYS A 48 1.89 -7.43 12.12
CA LYS A 48 1.69 -6.43 13.20
C LYS A 48 2.92 -5.61 13.56
N GLU A 49 4.12 -6.21 13.49
CA GLU A 49 5.37 -5.48 13.79
C GLU A 49 5.68 -4.43 12.72
N ILE A 50 5.43 -4.76 11.45
CA ILE A 50 5.55 -3.81 10.33
C ILE A 50 4.50 -2.72 10.48
N ALA A 51 3.25 -3.08 10.80
CA ALA A 51 2.20 -2.10 11.05
C ALA A 51 2.54 -1.18 12.23
N ALA A 52 3.12 -1.69 13.32
CA ALA A 52 3.59 -0.87 14.43
C ALA A 52 4.68 0.13 14.03
N SER A 53 5.62 -0.27 13.15
CA SER A 53 6.61 0.67 12.61
C SER A 53 5.99 1.79 11.77
N ILE A 54 4.90 1.49 11.04
CA ILE A 54 4.14 2.47 10.26
C ILE A 54 3.35 3.40 11.18
N VAL A 55 2.64 2.83 12.17
CA VAL A 55 1.88 3.57 13.18
C VAL A 55 2.80 4.53 13.95
N HIS A 56 4.00 4.10 14.31
CA HIS A 56 5.01 4.96 14.94
C HIS A 56 5.33 6.21 14.10
N GLU A 57 5.47 6.06 12.77
CA GLU A 57 5.71 7.21 11.89
C GLU A 57 4.49 8.14 11.77
N LEU A 58 3.28 7.60 11.90
CA LEU A 58 2.05 8.39 11.99
C LEU A 58 2.00 9.19 13.30
N ASP A 59 2.33 8.54 14.43
CA ASP A 59 2.38 9.15 15.77
C ASP A 59 3.42 10.26 15.86
N VAL A 60 4.64 10.01 15.36
CA VAL A 60 5.73 11.01 15.31
C VAL A 60 5.29 12.27 14.56
N ARG A 61 4.40 12.12 13.57
CA ARG A 61 3.84 13.24 12.80
C ARG A 61 2.54 13.81 13.37
N GLY A 62 1.99 13.22 14.42
CA GLY A 62 0.69 13.61 14.99
C GLY A 62 -0.46 13.49 14.01
N LEU A 63 -0.42 12.48 13.11
CA LEU A 63 -1.46 12.26 12.12
C LEU A 63 -2.70 11.60 12.74
N ASN A 64 -3.87 11.91 12.20
CA ASN A 64 -5.11 11.27 12.60
C ASN A 64 -5.23 9.90 11.90
N TYR A 65 -5.30 8.82 12.68
CA TYR A 65 -5.48 7.48 12.13
C TYR A 65 -6.29 6.57 13.04
N HIS A 66 -6.88 5.54 12.43
CA HIS A 66 -7.34 4.34 13.13
C HIS A 66 -6.56 3.14 12.60
N ALA A 67 -6.27 2.18 13.48
CA ALA A 67 -5.52 0.98 13.13
C ALA A 67 -6.29 -0.28 13.56
N TYR A 68 -6.41 -1.23 12.65
CA TYR A 68 -7.21 -2.45 12.82
C TYR A 68 -6.34 -3.69 12.60
N VAL A 69 -6.48 -4.68 13.48
CA VAL A 69 -5.93 -6.02 13.31
C VAL A 69 -7.07 -6.95 12.87
N LEU A 70 -6.97 -7.54 11.69
CA LEU A 70 -8.06 -8.31 11.08
C LEU A 70 -8.58 -9.42 12.00
N GLU A 71 -7.69 -10.15 12.66
CA GLU A 71 -8.03 -11.25 13.56
C GLU A 71 -8.77 -10.82 14.84
N GLU A 72 -8.77 -9.53 15.19
CA GLU A 72 -9.56 -9.00 16.31
C GLU A 72 -11.03 -8.77 15.94
N LEU A 73 -11.31 -8.59 14.64
CA LEU A 73 -12.66 -8.33 14.14
C LEU A 73 -13.35 -9.58 13.59
N ALA A 74 -12.59 -10.48 12.97
CA ALA A 74 -13.11 -11.72 12.41
C ALA A 74 -12.01 -12.78 12.23
N PRO A 75 -12.34 -14.07 12.37
CA PRO A 75 -11.41 -15.14 12.05
C PRO A 75 -11.07 -15.15 10.56
N ARG A 76 -9.79 -15.38 10.25
CA ARG A 76 -9.31 -15.51 8.88
C ARG A 76 -9.30 -16.97 8.41
N PRO A 77 -9.54 -17.26 7.12
CA PRO A 77 -9.64 -16.32 5.99
C PRO A 77 -10.97 -15.56 5.94
N LEU A 78 -10.89 -14.25 5.64
CA LEU A 78 -12.05 -13.37 5.51
C LEU A 78 -12.86 -13.66 4.25
N VAL A 79 -14.15 -13.98 4.44
CA VAL A 79 -15.13 -14.02 3.32
C VAL A 79 -15.51 -12.60 2.88
N HIS A 80 -15.59 -11.68 3.84
CA HIS A 80 -15.95 -10.27 3.67
C HIS A 80 -15.00 -9.41 4.49
N LEU A 81 -14.73 -8.18 4.05
CA LEU A 81 -13.99 -7.24 4.89
C LEU A 81 -14.89 -6.83 6.08
N PRO A 82 -14.39 -6.81 7.33
CA PRO A 82 -15.17 -6.32 8.47
C PRO A 82 -15.79 -4.95 8.21
N GLN A 83 -17.09 -4.80 8.53
CA GLN A 83 -17.84 -3.59 8.22
C GLN A 83 -17.24 -2.34 8.90
N GLU A 84 -16.71 -2.51 10.10
CA GLU A 84 -16.04 -1.43 10.85
C GLU A 84 -14.87 -0.82 10.08
N ILE A 85 -14.09 -1.65 9.36
CA ILE A 85 -12.99 -1.18 8.50
C ILE A 85 -13.57 -0.45 7.28
N LEU A 86 -14.62 -0.98 6.66
CA LEU A 86 -15.27 -0.33 5.51
C LEU A 86 -15.82 1.05 5.88
N ASP A 87 -16.51 1.16 7.01
CA ASP A 87 -17.07 2.41 7.51
C ASP A 87 -15.97 3.41 7.85
N ASP A 88 -14.86 2.94 8.44
CA ASP A 88 -13.71 3.79 8.72
C ASP A 88 -13.08 4.36 7.45
N MET A 89 -12.87 3.50 6.44
CA MET A 89 -12.30 3.87 5.14
C MET A 89 -13.17 4.88 4.37
N GLU A 90 -14.49 4.89 4.58
CA GLU A 90 -15.41 5.85 3.94
C GLU A 90 -15.16 7.30 4.37
N THR A 91 -14.48 7.52 5.48
CA THR A 91 -14.14 8.85 5.99
C THR A 91 -12.64 9.15 5.88
N SER A 92 -11.83 8.20 5.42
CA SER A 92 -10.38 8.34 5.30
C SER A 92 -9.95 8.88 3.94
N ASP A 93 -8.78 9.53 3.91
CA ASP A 93 -8.10 10.03 2.72
C ASP A 93 -7.00 9.07 2.23
N VAL A 94 -6.48 8.26 3.16
CA VAL A 94 -5.37 7.33 2.95
C VAL A 94 -5.67 6.00 3.63
N SER A 95 -5.28 4.89 3.01
CA SER A 95 -5.28 3.58 3.67
C SER A 95 -4.00 2.81 3.43
N ILE A 96 -3.62 2.00 4.41
CA ILE A 96 -2.44 1.15 4.41
C ILE A 96 -2.89 -0.26 4.75
N PHE A 97 -2.67 -1.20 3.85
CA PHE A 97 -3.04 -2.60 4.02
C PHE A 97 -1.79 -3.48 4.02
N ALA A 98 -1.34 -3.88 5.20
CA ALA A 98 -0.13 -4.68 5.40
C ALA A 98 -0.51 -6.05 5.96
N VAL A 99 -0.61 -7.06 5.10
CA VAL A 99 -1.07 -8.40 5.50
C VAL A 99 -0.33 -9.49 4.76
N GLU A 100 -0.31 -10.69 5.33
CA GLU A 100 -0.03 -11.93 4.62
C GLU A 100 -1.31 -12.43 3.92
N VAL A 101 -1.20 -12.80 2.63
CA VAL A 101 -2.35 -13.22 1.84
C VAL A 101 -2.76 -14.64 2.21
N GLN A 102 -4.03 -14.82 2.57
CA GLN A 102 -4.62 -16.16 2.70
C GLN A 102 -5.44 -16.53 1.46
N ARG A 103 -5.51 -17.83 1.18
CA ARG A 103 -6.43 -18.38 0.16
C ARG A 103 -7.87 -18.05 0.57
N ASN A 104 -8.73 -17.83 -0.43
CA ASN A 104 -10.15 -17.52 -0.26
C ASN A 104 -10.51 -16.12 0.30
N GLU A 105 -9.55 -15.19 0.35
CA GLU A 105 -9.80 -13.79 0.75
C GLU A 105 -9.90 -12.81 -0.43
N LEU A 106 -10.19 -13.28 -1.64
CA LEU A 106 -10.27 -12.39 -2.80
C LEU A 106 -11.43 -11.39 -2.67
N LYS A 107 -12.57 -11.83 -2.16
CA LYS A 107 -13.77 -11.01 -2.04
C LYS A 107 -13.59 -9.84 -1.06
N SER A 108 -13.00 -10.07 0.11
CA SER A 108 -12.69 -9.00 1.07
C SER A 108 -11.74 -7.95 0.48
N ARG A 109 -10.74 -8.37 -0.30
CA ARG A 109 -9.84 -7.44 -1.02
C ARG A 109 -10.55 -6.66 -2.13
N MET A 110 -11.51 -7.27 -2.81
CA MET A 110 -12.34 -6.57 -3.80
C MET A 110 -13.18 -5.48 -3.12
N GLU A 111 -13.85 -5.80 -2.01
CA GLU A 111 -14.65 -4.82 -1.24
C GLU A 111 -13.82 -3.63 -0.75
N MET A 112 -12.61 -3.89 -0.26
CA MET A 112 -11.64 -2.85 0.09
C MET A 112 -11.28 -1.99 -1.12
N THR A 113 -10.97 -2.62 -2.25
CA THR A 113 -10.58 -1.93 -3.50
C THR A 113 -11.74 -1.11 -4.07
N ASP A 114 -12.98 -1.54 -3.87
CA ASP A 114 -14.17 -0.78 -4.25
C ASP A 114 -14.26 0.53 -3.47
N VAL A 115 -13.88 0.53 -2.18
CA VAL A 115 -13.80 1.77 -1.38
C VAL A 115 -12.71 2.67 -1.90
N VAL A 116 -11.52 2.11 -2.14
CA VAL A 116 -10.36 2.85 -2.67
C VAL A 116 -10.72 3.56 -3.97
N ASN A 117 -11.36 2.85 -4.90
CA ASN A 117 -11.74 3.38 -6.21
C ASN A 117 -12.83 4.45 -6.11
N ARG A 118 -13.91 4.23 -5.35
CA ARG A 118 -15.01 5.21 -5.24
C ARG A 118 -14.57 6.50 -4.54
N ARG A 119 -13.70 6.37 -3.52
CA ARG A 119 -13.17 7.49 -2.73
C ARG A 119 -11.99 8.19 -3.40
N LYS A 120 -11.39 7.58 -4.44
CA LYS A 120 -10.11 8.02 -5.03
C LYS A 120 -9.03 8.16 -3.95
N MET A 121 -8.99 7.18 -3.06
CA MET A 121 -8.11 7.15 -1.90
C MET A 121 -6.69 6.76 -2.32
N ARG A 122 -5.68 7.35 -1.66
CA ARG A 122 -4.32 6.82 -1.77
C ARG A 122 -4.23 5.56 -0.92
N HIS A 123 -3.92 4.45 -1.56
CA HIS A 123 -3.91 3.14 -0.92
C HIS A 123 -2.56 2.44 -1.15
N ALA A 124 -1.89 2.11 -0.05
CA ALA A 124 -0.71 1.26 -0.05
C ALA A 124 -1.17 -0.20 0.14
N HIS A 125 -1.06 -1.00 -0.92
CA HIS A 125 -1.48 -2.40 -0.93
C HIS A 125 -0.28 -3.33 -0.68
N MET A 126 0.15 -3.43 0.57
CA MET A 126 1.38 -4.08 1.01
C MET A 126 1.15 -5.58 1.32
N VAL A 127 0.66 -6.33 0.34
CA VAL A 127 0.42 -7.78 0.49
C VAL A 127 1.71 -8.59 0.52
N ASN A 128 1.80 -9.53 1.46
CA ASN A 128 2.98 -10.34 1.77
C ASN A 128 4.22 -9.49 2.10
N ILE A 129 4.01 -8.28 2.62
CA ILE A 129 5.10 -7.47 3.15
C ILE A 129 5.81 -8.24 4.26
N ASN A 130 7.14 -8.21 4.23
CA ASN A 130 7.95 -8.88 5.22
C ASN A 130 9.16 -8.01 5.59
N ARG A 131 9.91 -8.45 6.60
CA ARG A 131 11.11 -7.74 7.09
C ARG A 131 12.11 -7.47 5.97
N GLN A 132 12.37 -8.43 5.08
CA GLN A 132 13.34 -8.23 4.00
C GLN A 132 12.90 -7.11 3.05
N ILE A 133 11.63 -7.09 2.63
CA ILE A 133 11.09 -6.03 1.78
C ILE A 133 11.16 -4.67 2.49
N MET A 134 10.89 -4.61 3.80
CA MET A 134 10.99 -3.38 4.59
C MET A 134 12.42 -2.83 4.68
N LEU A 135 13.42 -3.71 4.76
CA LEU A 135 14.83 -3.34 4.88
C LEU A 135 15.50 -3.07 3.54
N GLU A 136 14.95 -3.59 2.45
CA GLU A 136 15.51 -3.47 1.10
C GLU A 136 14.59 -2.60 0.23
N GLY A 137 13.54 -3.20 -0.34
CA GLY A 137 12.66 -2.56 -1.32
C GLY A 137 12.04 -1.25 -0.84
N MET A 138 11.55 -1.21 0.40
CA MET A 138 10.93 -0.02 0.98
C MET A 138 11.92 1.09 1.31
N ARG A 139 13.23 0.84 1.24
CA ARG A 139 14.28 1.86 1.44
C ARG A 139 14.78 2.48 0.13
N ALA A 140 14.18 2.15 -1.01
CA ALA A 140 14.54 2.74 -2.29
C ALA A 140 14.35 4.27 -2.30
N ASP A 141 15.15 4.97 -3.10
CA ASP A 141 14.92 6.39 -3.41
C ASP A 141 13.78 6.52 -4.42
N PHE A 142 12.54 6.49 -3.92
CA PHE A 142 11.33 6.56 -4.73
C PHE A 142 11.23 7.86 -5.53
N LEU A 143 11.87 8.95 -5.09
CA LEU A 143 11.92 10.20 -5.86
C LEU A 143 12.84 10.05 -7.09
N LYS A 144 13.97 9.36 -6.96
CA LYS A 144 14.84 9.03 -8.10
C LYS A 144 14.17 8.04 -9.05
N VAL A 145 13.49 7.02 -8.51
CA VAL A 145 12.66 6.10 -9.31
C VAL A 145 11.60 6.91 -10.07
N ASP A 146 10.88 7.81 -9.40
CA ASP A 146 9.86 8.65 -10.03
C ASP A 146 10.40 9.52 -11.17
N ARG A 147 11.55 10.17 -10.95
CA ARG A 147 12.24 10.97 -11.98
C ARG A 147 12.62 10.10 -13.19
N LEU A 148 13.11 8.89 -12.98
CA LEU A 148 13.46 7.97 -14.06
C LEU A 148 12.20 7.48 -14.79
N SER A 149 11.18 7.05 -14.06
CA SER A 149 9.91 6.61 -14.63
C SER A 149 9.23 7.70 -15.44
N LYS A 150 9.35 8.98 -15.04
CA LYS A 150 8.87 10.11 -15.83
C LYS A 150 9.60 10.25 -17.17
N LYS A 151 10.93 10.10 -17.19
CA LYS A 151 11.70 10.11 -18.44
C LYS A 151 11.27 8.98 -19.39
N VAL A 152 11.04 7.79 -18.84
CA VAL A 152 10.52 6.66 -19.64
C VAL A 152 9.13 6.99 -20.18
N LEU A 153 8.24 7.52 -19.34
CA LEU A 153 6.88 7.93 -19.72
C LEU A 153 6.89 8.95 -20.88
N ASP A 154 7.77 9.95 -20.81
CA ASP A 154 7.91 10.99 -21.84
C ASP A 154 8.35 10.40 -23.20
N ILE A 155 9.12 9.32 -23.20
CA ILE A 155 9.54 8.60 -24.41
C ILE A 155 8.39 7.75 -24.95
N VAL A 156 7.82 6.88 -24.10
CA VAL A 156 6.84 5.87 -24.54
C VAL A 156 5.50 6.48 -24.93
N SER A 157 5.12 7.61 -24.35
CA SER A 157 3.88 8.33 -24.69
C SER A 157 3.84 8.83 -26.14
N ARG A 158 4.99 8.91 -26.82
CA ARG A 158 5.11 9.31 -28.23
C ARG A 158 5.54 8.16 -29.13
N ALA A 159 5.83 7.00 -28.56
CA ALA A 159 6.30 5.84 -29.31
C ALA A 159 5.13 5.27 -30.14
N LYS A 160 5.41 4.96 -31.41
CA LYS A 160 4.47 4.24 -32.29
C LYS A 160 4.72 2.73 -32.26
N VAL A 161 5.89 2.32 -31.81
CA VAL A 161 6.35 0.92 -31.81
C VAL A 161 7.24 0.70 -30.59
N VAL A 162 7.03 -0.40 -29.88
CA VAL A 162 7.94 -0.93 -28.86
C VAL A 162 8.54 -2.23 -29.38
N THR A 163 9.85 -2.42 -29.23
CA THR A 163 10.55 -3.63 -29.64
C THR A 163 11.38 -4.17 -28.48
N ALA A 164 11.26 -5.47 -28.21
CA ALA A 164 12.05 -6.19 -27.22
C ALA A 164 12.90 -7.26 -27.92
N ARG A 165 14.22 -7.20 -27.71
CA ARG A 165 15.19 -8.16 -28.25
C ARG A 165 16.02 -8.77 -27.12
N THR A 166 16.26 -10.07 -27.17
CA THR A 166 17.17 -10.75 -26.23
C THR A 166 18.30 -11.46 -26.98
N ALA A 167 19.44 -11.65 -26.33
CA ALA A 167 20.59 -12.35 -26.91
C ALA A 167 20.29 -13.82 -27.27
N LYS A 168 19.26 -14.42 -26.66
CA LYS A 168 18.81 -15.79 -26.95
C LYS A 168 17.83 -15.87 -28.13
N GLY A 169 17.64 -14.78 -28.87
CA GLY A 169 16.86 -14.76 -30.12
C GLY A 169 15.39 -14.38 -29.96
N THR A 170 14.93 -13.95 -28.77
CA THR A 170 13.58 -13.38 -28.66
C THR A 170 13.55 -12.05 -29.39
N GLU A 171 12.62 -11.89 -30.32
CA GLU A 171 12.30 -10.62 -30.97
C GLU A 171 10.78 -10.43 -30.94
N MET A 172 10.34 -9.42 -30.20
CA MET A 172 8.93 -9.04 -30.13
C MET A 172 8.77 -7.59 -30.52
N ARG A 173 7.75 -7.31 -31.33
CA ARG A 173 7.36 -5.97 -31.73
C ARG A 173 5.88 -5.76 -31.42
N ALA A 174 5.57 -4.60 -30.86
CA ALA A 174 4.20 -4.19 -30.60
C ALA A 174 3.99 -2.77 -31.17
N ASP A 175 2.94 -2.58 -31.96
CA ASP A 175 2.51 -1.26 -32.41
C ASP A 175 1.68 -0.59 -31.30
N MET A 176 1.93 0.69 -31.05
CA MET A 176 1.31 1.45 -29.97
C MET A 176 0.19 2.33 -30.53
N SER A 177 -0.99 2.26 -29.91
CA SER A 177 -2.07 3.19 -30.21
C SER A 177 -1.82 4.54 -29.52
N PRO A 178 -2.07 5.67 -30.19
CA PRO A 178 -2.07 6.99 -29.55
C PRO A 178 -3.15 7.13 -28.45
N ASP A 179 -4.17 6.26 -28.46
CA ASP A 179 -5.25 6.27 -27.46
C ASP A 179 -4.87 5.60 -26.14
N TYR A 180 -3.70 4.95 -26.08
CA TYR A 180 -3.24 4.28 -24.86
C TYR A 180 -2.83 5.29 -23.80
N LYS A 181 -3.41 5.13 -22.60
CA LYS A 181 -3.02 5.88 -21.41
C LYS A 181 -1.85 5.18 -20.75
N TRP A 182 -0.65 5.71 -20.95
CA TRP A 182 0.52 5.25 -20.22
C TRP A 182 0.42 5.63 -18.75
N LEU A 183 0.58 4.65 -17.87
CA LEU A 183 0.45 4.80 -16.44
C LEU A 183 1.83 4.66 -15.80
N LYS A 184 2.23 5.65 -15.00
CA LYS A 184 3.45 5.59 -14.20
C LYS A 184 3.17 4.84 -12.90
N THR A 185 3.99 3.84 -12.59
CA THR A 185 4.02 3.10 -11.33
C THR A 185 5.43 3.17 -10.73
N SER A 186 5.70 4.22 -9.98
CA SER A 186 7.04 4.56 -9.44
C SER A 186 7.18 4.36 -7.93
N GLY A 187 6.14 3.84 -7.27
CA GLY A 187 6.03 3.78 -5.80
C GLY A 187 5.43 5.05 -5.18
N ILE A 188 5.32 6.15 -5.93
CA ILE A 188 4.57 7.34 -5.48
C ILE A 188 3.08 7.13 -5.75
N ILE A 189 2.28 7.11 -4.70
CA ILE A 189 0.85 6.78 -4.74
C ILE A 189 0.04 8.07 -4.88
N SER A 190 -0.91 8.09 -5.80
CA SER A 190 -1.74 9.26 -6.11
C SER A 190 -3.23 8.94 -5.92
N ARG A 191 -4.08 9.97 -5.81
CA ARG A 191 -5.54 9.77 -5.67
C ARG A 191 -6.16 9.07 -6.88
N GLU A 192 -5.51 9.10 -8.04
CA GLU A 192 -6.03 8.47 -9.25
C GLU A 192 -5.76 6.97 -9.32
N LYS A 193 -4.80 6.45 -8.54
CA LYS A 193 -4.39 5.05 -8.56
C LYS A 193 -3.79 4.59 -7.23
N TRP A 194 -4.21 3.41 -6.80
CA TRP A 194 -3.51 2.66 -5.76
C TRP A 194 -2.24 2.00 -6.33
N GLY A 195 -1.29 1.65 -5.44
CA GLY A 195 -0.01 1.04 -5.80
C GLY A 195 0.39 -0.07 -4.83
N ASN A 196 1.26 -0.96 -5.29
CA ASN A 196 1.93 -1.99 -4.49
C ASN A 196 3.33 -1.50 -4.08
#